data_AF-A0A101FPJ5-F1
#
_entry.id   AF-A0A101FPJ5-F1
#
_cell.length_a   1.000
_cell.length_b   1.000
_cell.length_c   1.000
_cell.angle_alpha   90.00
_cell.angle_beta   90.00
_cell.angle_gamma   90.00
#
_symmetry.space_group_name_H-M   'P 1'
#
loop_
_entity.id
_entity.type
_entity.pdbx_description
1 polymer ?
#
loop_
_entity_poly.entity_id
_entity_poly.type
_entity_poly.pdbx_seq_one_letter_code
_entity_poly.pdbx_strand_id
1 'polypeptide(L)'
;MLSITKVLRRCTGEAGQEARRITAEIADIGTKVLQAASKVLDEVQVSGNAVVKRIAERLLTVQDRTARVIEQARRVNAGHLSLADRLVSIFDPDARPIRRGKLKQLTEFGYKVRLTESEERLITECKVIQGNPPDSGLPVDGVTEHCRRTGRVPKRAAAG
;
A
#
# COMPACT_ATOMS: atom_id res chain seq x y z
N MET A 1 10.44 20.29 3.79
CA MET A 1 9.34 19.35 3.46
C MET A 1 7.99 20.00 3.12
N LEU A 2 7.68 21.24 3.55
CA LEU A 2 6.41 21.94 3.27
C LEU A 2 6.12 22.31 1.79
N SER A 3 7.06 22.09 0.87
CA SER A 3 6.93 22.52 -0.53
C SER A 3 6.06 21.58 -1.37
N ILE A 4 6.27 20.26 -1.29
CA ILE A 4 5.62 19.31 -2.21
C ILE A 4 4.10 19.23 -2.03
N THR A 5 3.60 19.29 -0.80
CA THR A 5 2.16 19.23 -0.51
C THR A 5 1.42 20.44 -1.09
N LYS A 6 2.08 21.61 -1.15
CA LYS A 6 1.53 22.82 -1.77
C LYS A 6 1.47 22.70 -3.30
N VAL A 7 2.51 22.12 -3.90
CA VAL A 7 2.60 21.87 -5.35
C VAL A 7 1.52 20.88 -5.79
N LEU A 8 1.39 19.75 -5.10
CA LEU A 8 0.42 18.70 -5.42
C LEU A 8 -1.04 19.18 -5.40
N ARG A 9 -1.36 20.24 -4.65
CA ARG A 9 -2.71 20.78 -4.52
C ARG A 9 -3.18 21.59 -5.74
N ARG A 10 -2.25 22.09 -6.58
CA ARG A 10 -2.57 23.00 -7.70
C ARG A 10 -3.11 22.28 -8.94
N CYS A 11 -2.88 20.97 -9.07
CA CYS A 11 -3.43 20.11 -10.14
C CYS A 11 -3.25 20.65 -11.58
N THR A 12 -2.20 21.44 -11.86
CA THR A 12 -1.84 21.91 -13.21
C THR A 12 -0.69 21.08 -13.81
N GLY A 13 -0.48 21.17 -15.13
CA GLY A 13 0.63 20.50 -15.81
C GLY A 13 2.01 20.94 -15.29
N GLU A 14 2.18 22.24 -15.01
CA GLU A 14 3.38 22.81 -14.38
C GLU A 14 3.59 22.28 -12.96
N ALA A 15 2.52 22.19 -12.15
CA ALA A 15 2.58 21.60 -10.82
C ALA A 15 2.98 20.11 -10.86
N GLY A 16 2.61 19.38 -11.93
CA GLY A 16 3.05 18.01 -12.16
C GLY A 16 4.55 17.90 -12.40
N GLN A 17 5.14 18.78 -13.20
CA GLN A 17 6.58 18.78 -13.47
C GLN A 17 7.39 19.18 -12.23
N GLU A 18 6.94 20.20 -11.50
CA GLU A 18 7.56 20.60 -10.23
C GLU A 18 7.52 19.46 -9.20
N ALA A 19 6.39 18.76 -9.07
CA ALA A 19 6.27 17.60 -8.20
C ALA A 19 7.24 16.47 -8.60
N ARG A 20 7.42 16.21 -9.90
CA ARG A 20 8.39 15.22 -10.39
C ARG A 20 9.83 15.60 -10.05
N ARG A 21 10.19 16.89 -10.19
CA ARG A 21 11.52 17.40 -9.82
C ARG A 21 11.81 17.19 -8.34
N ILE A 22 10.89 17.62 -7.46
CA ILE A 22 11.03 17.43 -6.02
C ILE A 22 11.10 15.94 -5.67
N THR A 23 10.31 15.10 -6.34
CA THR A 23 10.34 13.64 -6.15
C THR A 23 11.70 13.04 -6.53
N ALA A 24 12.35 13.53 -7.61
CA ALA A 24 13.69 13.10 -7.98
C ALA A 24 14.73 13.47 -6.91
N GLU A 25 14.68 14.71 -6.42
CA GLU A 25 15.59 15.19 -5.38
C GLU A 25 15.45 14.36 -4.08
N ILE A 26 14.21 14.03 -3.68
CA ILE A 26 13.94 13.16 -2.54
C ILE A 26 14.49 11.75 -2.78
N ALA A 27 14.35 11.20 -4.00
CA ALA A 27 14.87 9.89 -4.35
C ALA A 27 16.41 9.83 -4.28
N ASP A 28 17.08 10.91 -4.66
CA ASP A 28 18.55 11.01 -4.58
C ASP A 28 19.03 11.13 -3.13
N ILE A 29 18.36 11.93 -2.29
CA ILE A 29 18.61 11.97 -0.85
C ILE A 29 18.39 10.58 -0.25
N GLY A 30 17.28 9.92 -0.59
CA GLY A 30 16.98 8.56 -0.13
C GLY A 30 18.06 7.56 -0.51
N THR A 31 18.64 7.67 -1.71
CA THR A 31 19.75 6.81 -2.15
C THR A 31 20.98 6.98 -1.27
N LYS A 32 21.32 8.21 -0.89
CA LYS A 32 22.44 8.49 0.04
C LYS A 32 22.17 7.92 1.44
N VAL A 33 20.93 8.01 1.92
CA VAL A 33 20.53 7.41 3.20
C VAL A 33 20.65 5.90 3.17
N LEU A 34 20.27 5.23 2.06
CA LEU A 34 20.44 3.78 1.90
C LEU A 34 21.92 3.35 1.94
N GLN A 35 22.80 4.12 1.31
CA GLN A 35 24.25 3.86 1.34
C GLN A 35 24.81 3.96 2.76
N ALA A 36 24.36 4.95 3.54
CA ALA A 36 24.75 5.07 4.93
C ALA A 36 24.21 3.90 5.78
N ALA A 37 22.96 3.49 5.55
CA ALA A 37 22.36 2.34 6.23
C ALA A 37 23.10 1.02 5.91
N SER A 38 23.54 0.81 4.67
CA SER A 38 24.38 -0.35 4.30
C SER A 38 25.65 -0.42 5.13
N LYS A 39 26.37 0.70 5.27
CA LYS A 39 27.62 0.74 6.05
C LYS A 39 27.39 0.35 7.51
N VAL A 40 26.31 0.87 8.11
CA VAL A 40 25.93 0.51 9.48
C VAL A 40 25.60 -0.98 9.58
N LEU A 41 24.89 -1.54 8.59
CA LEU A 41 24.58 -2.97 8.56
C LEU A 41 25.83 -3.84 8.47
N ASP A 42 26.81 -3.46 7.66
CA ASP A 42 28.09 -4.16 7.53
C ASP A 42 28.87 -4.17 8.87
N GLU A 43 28.86 -3.04 9.59
CA GLU A 43 29.53 -2.91 10.90
C GLU A 43 28.86 -3.76 11.99
N VAL A 44 27.53 -3.90 11.96
CA VAL A 44 26.80 -4.63 13.01
C VAL A 44 26.63 -6.13 12.74
N GLN A 45 26.91 -6.61 11.52
CA GLN A 45 26.80 -8.03 11.16
C GLN A 45 27.69 -8.94 12.02
N VAL A 46 28.84 -8.44 12.46
CA VAL A 46 29.78 -9.19 13.33
C VAL A 46 29.37 -9.20 14.81
N SER A 47 28.29 -8.52 15.18
CA SER A 47 27.87 -8.44 16.57
C SER A 47 27.28 -9.77 17.07
N GLY A 48 27.80 -10.26 18.19
CA GLY A 48 27.21 -11.41 18.91
C GLY A 48 25.94 -11.07 19.69
N ASN A 49 25.57 -9.79 19.78
CA ASN A 49 24.44 -9.33 20.60
C ASN A 49 23.09 -9.54 19.88
N ALA A 50 22.20 -10.31 20.48
CA ALA A 50 20.87 -10.61 19.93
C ALA A 50 19.99 -9.38 19.68
N VAL A 51 20.09 -8.34 20.52
CA VAL A 51 19.32 -7.09 20.34
C VAL A 51 19.82 -6.35 19.09
N VAL A 52 21.14 -6.28 18.91
CA VAL A 52 21.76 -5.65 17.74
C VAL A 52 21.34 -6.39 16.46
N LYS A 53 21.36 -7.73 16.46
CA LYS A 53 20.89 -8.54 15.32
C LYS A 53 19.44 -8.23 14.94
N ARG A 54 18.52 -8.20 15.91
CA ARG A 54 17.11 -7.88 15.66
C ARG A 54 16.90 -6.49 15.09
N ILE A 55 17.67 -5.50 15.55
CA ILE A 55 17.63 -4.14 15.01
C ILE A 55 18.16 -4.13 13.57
N ALA A 56 19.25 -4.85 13.29
CA ALA A 56 19.83 -4.98 11.96
C ALA A 56 18.85 -5.62 10.97
N GLU A 57 18.16 -6.71 11.37
CA GLU A 57 17.11 -7.35 10.55
C GLU A 57 15.97 -6.37 10.20
N ARG A 58 15.55 -5.56 11.18
CA ARG A 58 14.52 -4.55 10.95
C ARG A 58 15.02 -3.43 10.03
N LEU A 59 16.29 -3.03 10.16
CA LEU A 59 16.92 -2.04 9.30
C LEU A 59 17.04 -2.55 7.87
N LEU A 60 17.45 -3.81 7.65
CA LEU A 60 17.44 -4.48 6.35
C LEU A 60 16.05 -4.44 5.70
N THR A 61 15.01 -4.80 6.45
CA THR A 61 13.62 -4.76 5.94
C THR A 61 13.21 -3.35 5.49
N VAL A 62 13.56 -2.32 6.26
CA VAL A 62 13.27 -0.92 5.90
C VAL A 62 14.11 -0.47 4.70
N GLN A 63 15.36 -0.91 4.62
CA GLN A 63 16.28 -0.63 3.51
C GLN A 63 15.71 -1.15 2.19
N ASP A 64 15.31 -2.42 2.14
CA ASP A 64 14.74 -3.07 0.96
C ASP A 64 13.47 -2.34 0.47
N ARG A 65 12.57 -2.03 1.41
CA ARG A 65 11.33 -1.31 1.10
C ARG A 65 11.61 0.10 0.60
N THR A 66 12.56 0.80 1.19
CA THR A 66 12.93 2.16 0.78
C THR A 66 13.61 2.16 -0.59
N ALA A 67 14.47 1.19 -0.90
CA ALA A 67 15.06 1.02 -2.22
C ALA A 67 13.98 0.83 -3.29
N ARG A 68 12.98 -0.01 -3.02
CA ARG A 68 11.83 -0.21 -3.90
C ARG A 68 11.01 1.08 -4.11
N VAL A 69 10.78 1.88 -3.06
CA VAL A 69 10.09 3.18 -3.20
C VAL A 69 10.87 4.13 -4.10
N ILE A 70 12.19 4.20 -3.95
CA ILE A 70 13.08 5.03 -4.78
C ILE A 70 13.02 4.58 -6.25
N GLU A 71 13.07 3.28 -6.50
CA GLU A 71 12.94 2.72 -7.86
C GLU A 71 11.59 3.10 -8.48
N GLN A 72 10.49 2.95 -7.72
CA GLN A 72 9.15 3.33 -8.18
C GLN A 72 9.04 4.82 -8.47
N ALA A 73 9.62 5.68 -7.64
CA ALA A 73 9.67 7.12 -7.85
C ALA A 73 10.40 7.47 -9.15
N ARG A 74 11.55 6.84 -9.41
CA ARG A 74 12.33 7.02 -10.65
C ARG A 74 11.55 6.55 -11.88
N ARG A 75 10.88 5.39 -11.80
CA ARG A 75 10.03 4.88 -12.89
C ARG A 75 8.87 5.83 -13.21
N VAL A 76 8.20 6.37 -12.20
CA VAL A 76 7.13 7.36 -12.39
C VAL A 76 7.67 8.64 -13.04
N ASN A 77 8.84 9.12 -12.60
CA ASN A 77 9.49 10.28 -13.20
C ASN A 77 9.90 10.05 -14.67
N ALA A 78 10.28 8.83 -15.03
CA ALA A 78 10.54 8.40 -16.40
C ALA A 78 9.27 8.22 -17.25
N GLY A 79 8.08 8.43 -16.69
CA GLY A 79 6.79 8.37 -17.40
C GLY A 79 6.01 7.06 -17.21
N HIS A 80 6.50 6.10 -16.43
CA HIS A 80 5.77 4.86 -16.15
C HIS A 80 4.72 5.07 -15.05
N LEU A 81 3.52 5.50 -15.45
CA LEU A 81 2.45 5.86 -14.50
C LEU A 81 1.66 4.67 -13.92
N SER A 82 1.71 3.51 -14.59
CA SER A 82 1.08 2.27 -14.11
C SER A 82 2.13 1.35 -13.47
N LEU A 83 1.92 1.04 -12.20
CA LEU A 83 2.76 0.11 -11.41
C LEU A 83 1.84 -0.90 -10.76
N ALA A 84 1.83 -2.14 -11.26
CA ALA A 84 0.89 -3.18 -10.85
C ALA A 84 1.00 -3.54 -9.36
N ASP A 85 2.22 -3.59 -8.82
CA ASP A 85 2.48 -3.85 -7.39
C ASP A 85 3.18 -2.64 -6.76
N ARG A 86 2.42 -1.55 -6.59
CA ARG A 86 2.93 -0.29 -6.03
C ARG A 86 3.10 -0.42 -4.52
N LEU A 87 4.29 -0.11 -4.02
CA LEU A 87 4.56 -0.03 -2.58
C LEU A 87 4.15 1.36 -2.11
N VAL A 88 3.08 1.43 -1.30
CA VAL A 88 2.50 2.69 -0.82
C VAL A 88 2.76 2.95 0.66
N SER A 89 3.30 1.96 1.38
CA SER A 89 3.70 2.10 2.78
C SER A 89 4.95 1.27 3.06
N ILE A 90 5.92 1.88 3.75
CA ILE A 90 7.14 1.20 4.21
C ILE A 90 6.83 0.23 5.35
N PHE A 91 5.78 0.49 6.13
CA PHE A 91 5.43 -0.34 7.29
C PHE A 91 4.48 -1.47 6.92
N ASP A 92 3.64 -1.25 5.90
CA ASP A 92 2.62 -2.18 5.43
C ASP A 92 2.76 -2.38 3.90
N PRO A 93 3.58 -3.35 3.45
CA PRO A 93 3.87 -3.53 2.04
C PRO A 93 2.69 -4.10 1.25
N ASP A 94 1.65 -4.61 1.92
CA ASP A 94 0.47 -5.25 1.34
C ASP A 94 -0.72 -4.28 1.21
N ALA A 95 -0.64 -3.11 1.84
CA ALA A 95 -1.57 -2.00 1.58
C ALA A 95 -1.59 -1.66 0.08
N ARG A 96 -2.79 -1.42 -0.45
CA ARG A 96 -2.99 -1.05 -1.86
C ARG A 96 -3.73 0.28 -1.98
N PRO A 97 -3.48 1.04 -3.07
CA PRO A 97 -4.32 2.19 -3.42
C PRO A 97 -5.71 1.70 -3.85
N ILE A 98 -6.77 2.26 -3.27
CA ILE A 98 -8.17 1.92 -3.49
C ILE A 98 -8.90 3.16 -3.97
N ARG A 99 -9.43 3.15 -5.19
CA ARG A 99 -10.24 4.25 -5.72
C ARG A 99 -11.69 4.04 -5.32
N ARG A 100 -12.24 4.97 -4.52
CA ARG A 100 -13.66 5.00 -4.15
C ARG A 100 -14.29 6.20 -4.84
N GLY A 101 -15.52 6.06 -5.33
CA GLY A 101 -16.23 7.07 -6.14
C GLY A 101 -16.58 8.38 -5.43
N LYS A 102 -15.90 8.77 -4.34
CA LYS A 102 -16.16 10.01 -3.60
C LYS A 102 -15.37 11.17 -4.23
N LEU A 103 -16.08 12.27 -4.54
CA LEU A 103 -15.54 13.48 -5.17
C LEU A 103 -14.35 14.14 -4.43
N LYS A 104 -14.26 14.00 -3.10
CA LYS A 104 -13.23 14.68 -2.28
C LYS A 104 -11.93 13.91 -2.07
N GLN A 105 -11.95 12.57 -2.14
CA GLN A 105 -10.77 11.71 -1.96
C GLN A 105 -10.87 10.56 -2.95
N LEU A 106 -10.22 10.73 -4.10
CA LEU A 106 -10.28 9.77 -5.20
C LEU A 106 -9.53 8.47 -4.92
N THR A 107 -8.64 8.43 -3.91
CA THR A 107 -7.83 7.25 -3.57
C THR A 107 -7.57 7.17 -2.07
N GLU A 108 -7.97 6.06 -1.47
CA GLU A 108 -7.64 5.63 -0.10
C GLU A 108 -6.51 4.56 -0.17
N PHE A 109 -5.86 4.24 0.95
CA PHE A 109 -4.81 3.20 1.01
C PHE A 109 -5.12 2.18 2.11
N GLY A 110 -4.94 0.89 1.82
CA GLY A 110 -5.16 -0.18 2.78
C GLY A 110 -5.68 -1.44 2.11
N TYR A 111 -6.71 -2.05 2.73
CA TYR A 111 -7.29 -3.31 2.30
C TYR A 111 -8.78 -3.16 2.03
N LYS A 112 -9.29 -3.95 1.09
CA LYS A 112 -10.73 -4.18 0.99
C LYS A 112 -11.15 -5.16 2.08
N VAL A 113 -12.30 -4.89 2.69
CA VAL A 113 -12.93 -5.81 3.63
C VAL A 113 -14.31 -6.15 3.08
N ARG A 114 -14.58 -7.44 2.93
CA ARG A 114 -15.93 -7.94 2.67
C ARG A 114 -16.61 -8.27 3.99
N LEU A 115 -17.78 -7.70 4.20
CA LEU A 115 -18.69 -8.04 5.28
C LEU A 115 -19.93 -8.67 4.68
N THR A 116 -20.33 -9.84 5.19
CA THR A 116 -21.54 -10.53 4.75
C THR A 116 -22.52 -10.63 5.92
N GLU A 117 -23.70 -10.06 5.74
CA GLU A 117 -24.76 -9.95 6.75
C GLU A 117 -25.93 -10.88 6.40
N SER A 118 -26.56 -11.48 7.41
CA SER A 118 -27.80 -12.25 7.24
C SER A 118 -29.04 -11.34 7.26
N GLU A 119 -30.22 -11.89 6.95
CA GLU A 119 -31.49 -11.14 7.03
C GLU A 119 -31.78 -10.63 8.46
N GLU A 120 -31.29 -11.33 9.48
CA GLU A 120 -31.42 -10.97 10.90
C GLU A 120 -30.37 -9.95 11.38
N ARG A 121 -29.61 -9.35 10.45
CA ARG A 121 -28.52 -8.39 10.72
C ARG A 121 -27.31 -8.94 11.45
N LEU A 122 -27.06 -10.25 11.30
CA LEU A 122 -25.87 -10.89 11.87
C LEU A 122 -24.75 -10.94 10.84
N ILE A 123 -23.54 -10.52 11.25
CA ILE A 123 -22.34 -10.71 10.41
C ILE A 123 -22.00 -12.19 10.39
N THR A 124 -22.16 -12.80 9.21
CA THR A 124 -21.85 -14.21 8.95
C THR A 124 -20.42 -14.39 8.44
N GLU A 125 -19.86 -13.38 7.79
CA GLU A 125 -18.46 -13.35 7.34
C GLU A 125 -17.86 -11.96 7.49
N CYS A 126 -16.61 -11.90 7.95
CA CYS A 126 -15.73 -10.76 7.80
C CYS A 126 -14.42 -11.25 7.18
N LYS A 127 -14.11 -10.78 5.96
CA LYS A 127 -12.93 -11.20 5.22
C LYS A 127 -12.11 -9.99 4.76
N VAL A 128 -10.88 -9.91 5.23
CA VAL A 128 -9.88 -9.00 4.68
C VAL A 128 -9.36 -9.59 3.36
N ILE A 129 -9.45 -8.80 2.29
CA ILE A 129 -9.07 -9.18 0.94
C ILE A 129 -7.65 -8.69 0.69
N GLN A 130 -6.77 -9.62 0.31
CA GLN A 130 -5.39 -9.31 -0.07
C GLN A 130 -5.35 -8.65 -1.44
N GLY A 131 -4.51 -7.63 -1.57
CA GLY A 131 -4.41 -6.83 -2.79
C GLY A 131 -5.60 -5.88 -2.99
N ASN A 132 -5.94 -5.62 -4.25
CA ASN A 132 -7.09 -4.80 -4.63
C ASN A 132 -7.78 -5.40 -5.87
N PRO A 133 -8.44 -6.56 -5.75
CA PRO A 133 -9.15 -7.17 -6.86
C PRO A 133 -10.39 -6.33 -7.25
N PRO A 134 -10.94 -6.51 -8.47
CA PRO A 134 -12.21 -5.92 -8.87
C PRO A 134 -13.37 -6.33 -7.96
N ASP A 135 -14.36 -5.47 -7.79
CA ASP A 135 -15.49 -5.72 -6.88
C ASP A 135 -16.48 -6.76 -7.39
N SER A 136 -16.49 -7.05 -8.69
CA SER A 136 -17.51 -7.89 -9.34
C SER A 136 -17.62 -9.31 -8.78
N GLY A 137 -16.50 -9.92 -8.35
CA GLY A 137 -16.50 -11.28 -7.80
C GLY A 137 -16.78 -11.36 -6.29
N LEU A 138 -16.56 -10.26 -5.57
CA LEU A 138 -16.61 -10.25 -4.10
C LEU A 138 -17.99 -10.67 -3.53
N PRO A 139 -19.13 -10.29 -4.11
CA PRO A 139 -20.45 -10.70 -3.61
C PRO A 139 -20.70 -12.21 -3.71
N VAL A 140 -20.29 -12.85 -4.81
CA VAL A 140 -20.52 -14.28 -5.06
C VAL A 140 -19.80 -15.13 -4.02
N ASP A 141 -18.54 -14.79 -3.76
CA ASP A 141 -17.73 -15.41 -2.72
C ASP A 141 -18.35 -15.20 -1.31
N GLY A 142 -18.95 -14.04 -1.05
CA GLY A 142 -19.62 -13.75 0.22
C GLY A 142 -20.85 -14.62 0.45
N VAL A 143 -21.70 -14.78 -0.57
CA VAL A 143 -22.84 -15.71 -0.53
C VAL A 143 -22.37 -17.14 -0.34
N THR A 144 -21.30 -17.53 -1.04
CA THR A 144 -20.72 -18.88 -0.93
C THR A 144 -20.26 -19.17 0.49
N GLU A 145 -19.52 -18.24 1.11
CA GLU A 145 -19.06 -18.40 2.48
C GLU A 145 -20.20 -18.34 3.50
N HIS A 146 -21.22 -17.50 3.27
CA HIS A 146 -22.43 -17.50 4.08
C HIS A 146 -23.09 -18.88 4.08
N CYS A 147 -23.38 -19.44 2.90
CA CYS A 147 -23.97 -20.77 2.76
C CYS A 147 -23.13 -21.84 3.48
N ARG A 148 -21.79 -21.77 3.33
CA ARG A 148 -20.87 -22.70 3.99
C ARG A 148 -20.93 -22.60 5.51
N ARG A 149 -21.08 -21.40 6.08
CA ARG A 149 -21.09 -21.16 7.53
C ARG A 149 -22.46 -21.40 8.17
N THR A 150 -23.54 -21.06 7.48
CA THR A 150 -24.90 -21.13 8.05
C THR A 150 -25.64 -22.40 7.65
N GLY A 151 -25.18 -23.11 6.61
CA GLY A 151 -25.89 -24.23 6.00
C GLY A 151 -27.18 -23.81 5.28
N ARG A 152 -27.39 -22.50 5.07
CA ARG A 152 -28.61 -21.94 4.47
C ARG A 152 -28.29 -21.17 3.21
N VAL A 153 -29.09 -21.40 2.18
CA VAL A 153 -29.04 -20.62 0.94
C VAL A 153 -29.96 -19.41 1.09
N PRO A 154 -29.47 -18.17 0.93
CA PRO A 154 -30.30 -16.99 1.03
C PRO A 154 -31.30 -16.93 -0.13
N LYS A 155 -32.53 -16.48 0.14
CA LYS A 155 -33.57 -16.33 -0.91
C LYS A 155 -33.25 -15.17 -1.84
N ARG A 156 -32.56 -14.15 -1.34
CA ARG A 156 -32.13 -12.94 -2.05
C ARG A 156 -30.76 -12.53 -1.52
N ALA A 157 -29.94 -11.94 -2.39
CA ALA A 157 -28.68 -11.34 -2.03
C ALA A 157 -28.55 -10.00 -2.76
N ALA A 158 -27.92 -9.02 -2.11
CA ALA A 158 -27.61 -7.73 -2.68
C ALA A 158 -26.17 -7.35 -2.31
N ALA A 159 -25.55 -6.53 -3.15
CA ALA A 159 -24.24 -5.93 -2.92
C ALA A 159 -24.31 -4.43 -3.17
N GLY A 160 -23.53 -3.66 -2.43
CA GLY A 160 -23.43 -2.20 -2.54
C GLY A 160 -21.99 -1.72 -2.56
#